data_AF-A0A932HCM3-F1
#
_entry.id   AF-A0A932HCM3-F1
#
_cell.length_a   1.000
_cell.length_b   1.000
_cell.length_c   1.000
_cell.angle_alpha   90.00
_cell.angle_beta   90.00
_cell.angle_gamma   90.00
#
_symmetry.space_group_name_H-M   'P 1'
#
loop_
_entity.id
_entity.type
_entity.pdbx_description
1 polymer ?
#
loop_
_entity_poly.entity_id
_entity_poly.type
_entity_poly.pdbx_seq_one_letter_code
_entity_poly.pdbx_strand_id
1 'polypeptide(L)'
;LTARERAACLTRLEAPEARVALGGALLGTARAAIDISDGLLADLGHVAERSRVAAVVELERVPASRAVARRLDDPAVIAALLAGGDDYELCFTASPRARKRVAGIARRAGVALSRIGRIEVRRRGAPAVTVLDGEGRPLSVAAAGYDHFARAARRRTLLR
;
A
#
# COMPACT_ATOMS: atom_id res chain seq x y z
N LEU A 1 -0.45 10.08 19.10
CA LEU A 1 -1.65 9.22 19.26
C LEU A 1 -2.17 9.33 20.69
N THR A 2 -3.49 9.27 20.91
CA THR A 2 -4.06 9.09 22.27
C THR A 2 -3.88 7.65 22.75
N ALA A 3 -4.16 7.34 24.01
CA ALA A 3 -4.10 5.97 24.53
C ALA A 3 -5.05 5.03 23.76
N ARG A 4 -6.28 5.48 23.47
CA ARG A 4 -7.26 4.72 22.68
C ARG A 4 -6.81 4.49 21.23
N GLU A 5 -6.21 5.50 20.60
CA GLU A 5 -5.67 5.37 19.24
C GLU A 5 -4.50 4.37 19.19
N ARG A 6 -3.60 4.40 20.18
CA ARG A 6 -2.51 3.42 20.29
C ARG A 6 -3.04 2.01 20.50
N ALA A 7 -3.99 1.80 21.40
CA ALA A 7 -4.58 0.49 21.64
C ALA A 7 -5.24 -0.08 20.38
N ALA A 8 -5.91 0.75 19.59
CA ALA A 8 -6.49 0.33 18.31
C ALA A 8 -5.42 -0.10 17.29
N CYS A 9 -4.29 0.63 17.20
CA CYS A 9 -3.16 0.24 16.36
C CYS A 9 -2.52 -1.07 16.84
N LEU A 10 -2.27 -1.21 18.15
CA LEU A 10 -1.69 -2.41 18.74
C LEU A 10 -2.56 -3.65 18.50
N THR A 11 -3.89 -3.51 18.60
CA THR A 11 -4.81 -4.62 18.31
C THR A 11 -4.60 -5.12 16.87
N ARG A 12 -4.41 -4.23 15.90
CA ARG A 12 -4.17 -4.63 14.50
C ARG A 12 -2.78 -5.24 14.30
N LEU A 13 -1.78 -4.76 15.02
CA LEU A 13 -0.42 -5.30 14.98
C LEU A 13 -0.34 -6.71 15.58
N GLU A 14 -0.98 -6.93 16.73
CA GLU A 14 -0.90 -8.19 17.48
C GLU A 14 -1.86 -9.26 16.96
N ALA A 15 -3.02 -8.84 16.42
CA ALA A 15 -4.07 -9.73 15.95
C ALA A 15 -4.67 -9.22 14.62
N PRO A 16 -3.89 -9.20 13.53
CA PRO A 16 -4.39 -8.80 12.22
C PRO A 16 -5.46 -9.77 11.71
N GLU A 17 -6.47 -9.24 11.04
CA GLU A 17 -7.57 -10.03 10.46
C GLU A 17 -7.27 -10.37 9.00
N ALA A 18 -6.95 -11.63 8.71
CA ALA A 18 -6.69 -12.09 7.35
C ALA A 18 -7.93 -11.96 6.44
N ARG A 19 -7.75 -11.40 5.23
CA ARG A 19 -8.84 -11.11 4.28
C ARG A 19 -9.25 -12.32 3.42
N VAL A 20 -9.43 -13.49 4.04
CA VAL A 20 -9.65 -14.78 3.35
C VAL A 20 -10.93 -14.76 2.50
N ALA A 21 -12.06 -14.36 3.07
CA ALA A 21 -13.34 -14.32 2.34
C ALA A 21 -13.31 -13.36 1.14
N LEU A 22 -12.64 -12.21 1.31
CA LEU A 22 -12.42 -11.26 0.22
C LEU A 22 -11.54 -11.88 -0.88
N GLY A 23 -10.43 -12.51 -0.51
CA GLY A 23 -9.52 -13.17 -1.45
C GLY A 23 -10.23 -14.21 -2.32
N GLY A 24 -11.03 -15.08 -1.70
CA GLY A 24 -11.85 -16.07 -2.42
C GLY A 24 -12.86 -15.41 -3.36
N ALA A 25 -13.54 -14.36 -2.90
CA ALA A 25 -14.55 -13.66 -3.71
C ALA A 25 -13.96 -12.87 -4.91
N LEU A 26 -12.67 -12.51 -4.84
CA LEU A 26 -11.95 -11.83 -5.92
C LEU A 26 -11.50 -12.76 -7.05
N LEU A 27 -11.57 -14.08 -6.88
CA LEU A 27 -11.24 -15.05 -7.93
C LEU A 27 -12.07 -14.80 -9.20
N GLY A 28 -11.38 -14.80 -10.34
CA GLY A 28 -11.95 -14.44 -11.64
C GLY A 28 -12.38 -12.97 -11.78
N THR A 29 -12.13 -12.10 -10.79
CA THR A 29 -12.35 -10.64 -10.87
C THR A 29 -11.05 -9.87 -10.89
N ALA A 30 -10.16 -10.17 -9.95
CA ALA A 30 -8.83 -9.57 -9.86
C ALA A 30 -7.93 -10.13 -10.96
N ARG A 31 -6.99 -9.30 -11.44
CA ARG A 31 -5.94 -9.71 -12.38
C ARG A 31 -4.67 -10.16 -11.65
N ALA A 32 -4.38 -9.52 -10.53
CA ALA A 32 -3.31 -9.87 -9.60
C ALA A 32 -3.75 -9.45 -8.19
N ALA A 33 -3.29 -10.16 -7.18
CA ALA A 33 -3.51 -9.84 -5.78
C ALA A 33 -2.27 -10.24 -4.97
N ILE A 34 -2.02 -9.52 -3.88
CA ILE A 34 -0.98 -9.77 -2.90
C ILE A 34 -1.48 -9.26 -1.53
N ASP A 35 -1.13 -9.93 -0.45
CA ASP A 35 -1.30 -9.36 0.89
C ASP A 35 -0.23 -8.29 1.15
N ILE A 36 -0.52 -7.40 2.11
CA ILE A 36 0.40 -6.33 2.52
C ILE A 36 1.05 -6.74 3.84
N SER A 37 2.28 -7.24 3.77
CA SER A 37 3.06 -7.66 4.94
C SER A 37 4.29 -6.79 5.16
N ASP A 38 5.00 -6.42 4.09
CA ASP A 38 6.24 -5.62 4.17
C ASP A 38 6.01 -4.13 3.87
N GLY A 39 4.75 -3.80 3.60
CA GLY A 39 4.24 -2.47 3.32
C GLY A 39 3.77 -2.31 1.88
N LEU A 40 2.80 -1.41 1.70
CA LEU A 40 2.09 -1.24 0.44
C LEU A 40 3.02 -1.05 -0.76
N LEU A 41 4.07 -0.24 -0.63
CA LEU A 41 5.00 0.03 -1.75
C LEU A 41 5.86 -1.19 -2.11
N ALA A 42 6.31 -1.97 -1.14
CA ALA A 42 7.09 -3.18 -1.38
C ALA A 42 6.22 -4.22 -2.10
N ASP A 43 5.06 -4.53 -1.54
CA ASP A 43 4.20 -5.60 -2.04
C ASP A 43 3.51 -5.23 -3.36
N LEU A 44 3.09 -3.98 -3.53
CA LEU A 44 2.63 -3.52 -4.84
C LEU A 44 3.78 -3.48 -5.86
N GLY A 45 4.99 -3.17 -5.41
CA GLY A 45 6.21 -3.26 -6.23
C GLY A 45 6.44 -4.67 -6.75
N HIS A 46 6.32 -5.67 -5.88
CA HIS A 46 6.37 -7.10 -6.24
C HIS A 46 5.36 -7.47 -7.33
N VAL A 47 4.13 -6.97 -7.26
CA VAL A 47 3.12 -7.17 -8.30
C VAL A 47 3.50 -6.48 -9.60
N ALA A 48 3.92 -5.21 -9.52
CA ALA A 48 4.26 -4.39 -10.68
C ALA A 48 5.46 -4.97 -11.46
N GLU A 49 6.51 -5.39 -10.76
CA GLU A 49 7.72 -5.97 -11.35
C GLU A 49 7.43 -7.31 -12.04
N ARG A 50 6.79 -8.25 -11.34
CA ARG A 50 6.44 -9.57 -11.90
C ARG A 50 5.48 -9.45 -13.09
N SER A 51 4.60 -8.44 -13.07
CA SER A 51 3.66 -8.17 -14.15
C SER A 51 4.25 -7.29 -15.28
N ARG A 52 5.47 -6.77 -15.12
CA ARG A 52 6.13 -5.83 -16.06
C ARG A 52 5.30 -4.56 -16.35
N VAL A 53 4.65 -4.04 -15.33
CA VAL A 53 3.85 -2.80 -15.37
C VAL A 53 4.39 -1.76 -14.39
N ALA A 54 3.86 -0.54 -14.45
CA ALA A 54 4.07 0.46 -13.40
C ALA A 54 2.76 0.67 -12.63
N ALA A 55 2.86 0.92 -11.33
CA ALA A 55 1.72 1.30 -10.50
C ALA A 55 1.83 2.78 -10.12
N VAL A 56 0.70 3.50 -10.19
CA VAL A 56 0.57 4.86 -9.68
C VAL A 56 -0.39 4.83 -8.51
N VAL A 57 0.07 5.27 -7.35
CA VAL A 57 -0.69 5.37 -6.09
C VAL A 57 -0.98 6.84 -5.81
N GLU A 58 -2.23 7.15 -5.47
CA GLU A 58 -2.69 8.48 -5.09
C GLU A 58 -2.77 8.50 -3.55
N LEU A 59 -1.87 9.23 -2.86
CA LEU A 59 -1.70 9.17 -1.40
C LEU A 59 -3.01 9.44 -0.64
N GLU A 60 -3.76 10.45 -1.08
CA GLU A 60 -5.05 10.84 -0.49
C GLU A 60 -6.13 9.74 -0.55
N ARG A 61 -5.94 8.72 -1.41
CA ARG A 61 -6.88 7.61 -1.57
C ARG A 61 -6.49 6.39 -0.75
N VAL A 62 -5.27 6.33 -0.22
CA VAL A 62 -4.80 5.21 0.61
C VAL A 62 -5.60 5.21 1.92
N PRO A 63 -6.30 4.10 2.25
CA PRO A 63 -7.07 4.02 3.49
C PRO A 63 -6.15 4.21 4.69
N ALA A 64 -6.54 5.11 5.59
CA ALA A 64 -5.86 5.32 6.84
C ALA A 64 -6.89 5.37 7.98
N SER A 65 -6.51 4.91 9.16
CA SER A 65 -7.31 5.12 10.35
C SER A 65 -7.48 6.64 10.59
N ARG A 66 -8.57 7.06 11.24
CA ARG A 66 -8.78 8.49 11.55
C ARG A 66 -7.59 9.11 12.29
N ALA A 67 -6.89 8.32 13.11
CA ALA A 67 -5.73 8.77 13.87
C ALA A 67 -4.52 9.05 12.96
N VAL A 68 -4.30 8.21 11.95
CA VAL A 68 -3.23 8.37 10.94
C VAL A 68 -3.58 9.48 9.96
N ALA A 69 -4.82 9.51 9.46
CA ALA A 69 -5.27 10.49 8.47
C ALA A 69 -5.12 11.96 8.91
N ARG A 70 -5.24 12.25 10.22
CA ARG A 70 -5.05 13.62 10.76
C ARG A 70 -3.59 14.05 10.90
N ARG A 71 -2.63 13.20 10.49
CA ARG A 71 -1.19 13.40 10.68
C ARG A 71 -0.40 13.16 9.39
N LEU A 72 -1.07 13.25 8.24
CA LEU A 72 -0.44 13.07 6.93
C LEU A 72 0.42 14.27 6.49
N ASP A 73 0.61 15.25 7.37
CA ASP A 73 1.62 16.30 7.26
C ASP A 73 3.01 15.85 7.80
N ASP A 74 3.05 14.78 8.60
CA ASP A 74 4.30 14.20 9.13
C ASP A 74 4.87 13.16 8.14
N PRO A 75 6.08 13.38 7.59
CA PRO A 75 6.74 12.43 6.68
C PRO A 75 6.94 11.03 7.28
N ALA A 76 7.13 10.92 8.61
CA ALA A 76 7.28 9.62 9.26
C ALA A 76 5.95 8.84 9.27
N VAL A 77 4.82 9.54 9.41
CA VAL A 77 3.48 8.93 9.34
C VAL A 77 3.15 8.52 7.92
N ILE A 78 3.50 9.34 6.91
CA ILE A 78 3.37 8.95 5.50
C ILE A 78 4.23 7.70 5.21
N ALA A 79 5.48 7.68 5.68
CA ALA A 79 6.36 6.53 5.50
C ALA A 79 5.78 5.27 6.16
N ALA A 80 5.23 5.38 7.38
CA ALA A 80 4.57 4.25 8.04
C ALA A 80 3.31 3.78 7.30
N LEU A 81 2.52 4.69 6.73
CA LEU A 81 1.32 4.33 5.95
C LEU A 81 1.65 3.60 4.64
N LEU A 82 2.75 3.97 3.99
CA LEU A 82 3.11 3.46 2.66
C LEU A 82 4.09 2.27 2.70
N ALA A 83 4.96 2.26 3.69
CA ALA A 83 6.09 1.34 3.80
C ALA A 83 6.20 0.68 5.18
N GLY A 84 5.28 0.98 6.12
CA GLY A 84 5.10 0.17 7.31
C GLY A 84 4.44 -1.16 6.94
N GLY A 85 4.87 -2.23 7.58
CA GLY A 85 4.36 -3.58 7.37
C GLY A 85 3.29 -3.98 8.39
N ASP A 86 3.00 -5.28 8.43
CA ASP A 86 2.05 -5.94 9.35
C ASP A 86 0.58 -5.47 9.25
N ASP A 87 0.18 -4.92 8.09
CA ASP A 87 -1.22 -4.57 7.84
C ASP A 87 -2.10 -5.80 7.58
N TYR A 88 -1.57 -6.79 6.86
CA TYR A 88 -2.25 -8.00 6.36
C TYR A 88 -3.57 -7.72 5.62
N GLU A 89 -3.68 -6.52 5.05
CA GLU A 89 -4.73 -6.16 4.11
C GLU A 89 -4.44 -6.73 2.73
N LEU A 90 -5.44 -6.76 1.84
CA LEU A 90 -5.27 -7.30 0.49
C LEU A 90 -5.15 -6.18 -0.55
N CYS A 91 -4.01 -6.12 -1.25
CA CYS A 91 -3.81 -5.28 -2.42
C CYS A 91 -4.11 -6.07 -3.70
N PHE A 92 -4.89 -5.51 -4.63
CA PHE A 92 -5.20 -6.19 -5.88
C PHE A 92 -5.43 -5.22 -7.04
N THR A 93 -5.30 -5.73 -8.26
CA THR A 93 -5.60 -5.00 -9.49
C THR A 93 -6.83 -5.60 -10.17
N ALA A 94 -7.65 -4.76 -10.81
CA ALA A 94 -8.82 -5.20 -11.56
C ALA A 94 -9.08 -4.28 -12.75
N SER A 95 -9.77 -4.81 -13.77
CA SER A 95 -10.20 -3.99 -14.90
C SER A 95 -11.19 -2.91 -14.45
N PRO A 96 -11.14 -1.69 -15.02
CA PRO A 96 -12.20 -0.69 -14.81
C PRO A 96 -13.61 -1.21 -15.13
N ARG A 97 -13.74 -2.17 -16.06
CA ARG A 97 -15.03 -2.81 -16.39
C ARG A 97 -15.58 -3.66 -15.25
N ALA A 98 -14.74 -4.14 -14.35
CA ALA A 98 -15.12 -4.98 -13.21
C ALA A 98 -15.59 -4.17 -11.98
N ARG A 99 -15.58 -2.82 -12.03
CA ARG A 99 -15.89 -1.96 -10.86
C ARG A 99 -17.20 -2.31 -10.15
N LYS A 100 -18.30 -2.50 -10.91
CA LYS A 100 -19.60 -2.89 -10.32
C LYS A 100 -19.52 -4.23 -9.60
N ARG A 101 -18.79 -5.20 -10.16
CA ARG A 101 -18.59 -6.53 -9.56
C ARG A 101 -17.75 -6.43 -8.28
N VAL A 102 -16.65 -5.67 -8.31
CA VAL A 102 -15.80 -5.41 -7.13
C VAL A 102 -16.60 -4.75 -6.00
N ALA A 103 -17.42 -3.73 -6.30
CA ALA A 103 -18.30 -3.12 -5.30
C ALA A 103 -19.33 -4.12 -4.73
N GLY A 104 -19.85 -5.04 -5.55
CA GLY A 104 -20.70 -6.14 -5.09
C GLY A 104 -19.97 -7.12 -4.17
N ILE A 105 -18.71 -7.45 -4.48
CA ILE A 105 -17.85 -8.31 -3.64
C ILE A 105 -17.59 -7.64 -2.30
N ALA A 106 -17.19 -6.36 -2.29
CA ALA A 106 -16.93 -5.58 -1.07
C ALA A 106 -18.11 -5.63 -0.10
N ARG A 107 -19.32 -5.34 -0.59
CA ARG A 107 -20.55 -5.38 0.22
C ARG A 107 -20.84 -6.76 0.81
N ARG A 108 -20.69 -7.83 0.02
CA ARG A 108 -20.95 -9.19 0.50
C ARG A 108 -19.90 -9.68 1.49
N ALA A 109 -18.64 -9.27 1.30
CA ALA A 109 -17.55 -9.60 2.22
C ALA A 109 -17.59 -8.75 3.50
N GLY A 110 -18.39 -7.68 3.55
CA GLY A 110 -18.40 -6.76 4.68
C GLY A 110 -17.12 -5.93 4.83
N VAL A 111 -16.30 -5.84 3.76
CA VAL A 111 -15.00 -5.15 3.78
C VAL A 111 -15.07 -3.90 2.92
N ALA A 112 -14.62 -2.77 3.46
CA ALA A 112 -14.45 -1.54 2.70
C ALA A 112 -13.28 -1.68 1.72
N LEU A 113 -13.50 -1.37 0.45
CA LEU A 113 -12.45 -1.35 -0.58
C LEU A 113 -12.27 0.06 -1.11
N SER A 114 -11.02 0.48 -1.24
CA SER A 114 -10.65 1.77 -1.81
C SER A 114 -9.83 1.59 -3.09
N ARG A 115 -10.21 2.31 -4.14
CA ARG A 115 -9.35 2.44 -5.32
C ARG A 115 -8.27 3.48 -5.00
N ILE A 116 -7.05 3.00 -4.78
CA ILE A 116 -5.91 3.86 -4.38
C ILE A 116 -5.10 4.39 -5.57
N GLY A 117 -5.42 4.00 -6.79
CA GLY A 117 -4.55 4.30 -7.92
C GLY A 117 -4.92 3.59 -9.21
N ARG A 118 -3.90 3.33 -10.03
CA ARG A 118 -4.01 2.68 -11.35
C ARG A 118 -2.71 1.99 -11.77
N ILE A 119 -2.83 1.08 -12.72
CA ILE A 119 -1.70 0.44 -13.40
C ILE A 119 -1.48 1.11 -14.75
N GLU A 120 -0.22 1.36 -15.10
CA GLU A 120 0.23 1.99 -16.34
C GLU A 120 1.28 1.12 -17.05
N VAL A 121 1.54 1.43 -18.31
CA VAL A 121 2.61 0.78 -19.09
C VAL A 121 3.96 1.17 -18.50
N ARG A 122 4.80 0.16 -18.21
CA ARG A 122 6.14 0.41 -17.65
C ARG A 122 7.06 1.00 -18.70
N ARG A 123 7.56 2.21 -18.44
CA ARG A 123 8.60 2.85 -19.25
C ARG A 123 9.98 2.39 -18.79
N ARG A 124 10.94 2.28 -19.71
CA ARG A 124 12.33 1.91 -19.38
C ARG A 124 12.91 2.92 -18.39
N GLY A 125 13.48 2.44 -17.29
CA GLY A 125 14.09 3.26 -16.24
C GLY A 125 13.09 3.94 -15.29
N ALA A 126 11.78 3.79 -15.49
CA ALA A 126 10.78 4.29 -14.55
C ALA A 126 10.67 3.37 -13.32
N PRO A 127 10.36 3.92 -12.13
CA PRO A 127 10.12 3.13 -10.94
C PRO A 127 8.92 2.18 -11.15
N ALA A 128 8.91 1.06 -10.42
CA ALA A 128 7.80 0.11 -10.45
C ALA A 128 6.53 0.72 -9.81
N VAL A 129 6.70 1.56 -8.79
CA VAL A 129 5.61 2.27 -8.10
C VAL A 129 5.95 3.75 -8.00
N THR A 130 4.99 4.62 -8.35
CA THR A 130 5.06 6.08 -8.15
C THR A 130 3.93 6.49 -7.23
N VAL A 131 4.23 7.28 -6.20
CA VAL A 131 3.22 7.87 -5.31
C VAL A 131 2.99 9.32 -5.70
N LEU A 132 1.73 9.74 -5.77
CA LEU A 132 1.32 11.12 -6.05
C LEU A 132 0.73 11.77 -4.79
N ASP A 133 1.06 13.04 -4.56
CA ASP A 133 0.41 13.89 -3.55
C ASP A 133 -1.01 14.33 -3.99
N GLY A 134 -1.68 15.14 -3.17
CA GLY A 134 -3.03 15.65 -3.47
C GLY A 134 -3.09 16.59 -4.66
N GLU A 135 -1.96 17.16 -5.07
CA GLU A 135 -1.82 17.98 -6.28
C GLU A 135 -1.42 17.16 -7.51
N GLY A 136 -1.30 15.83 -7.38
CA GLY A 136 -0.92 14.92 -8.45
C GLY A 136 0.58 14.94 -8.78
N ARG A 137 1.43 15.50 -7.92
CA ARG A 137 2.88 15.56 -8.10
C ARG A 137 3.54 14.31 -7.49
N PRO A 138 4.62 13.79 -8.09
CA PRO A 138 5.37 12.68 -7.50
C PRO A 138 5.91 13.02 -6.12
N LEU A 139 5.60 12.18 -5.14
CA LEU A 139 6.12 12.27 -3.78
C LEU A 139 7.40 11.43 -3.67
N SER A 140 8.46 12.03 -3.12
CA SER A 140 9.67 11.28 -2.76
C SER A 140 9.47 10.55 -1.44
N VAL A 141 9.30 9.23 -1.50
CA VAL A 141 9.15 8.39 -0.30
C VAL A 141 10.51 7.76 0.00
N ALA A 142 11.08 8.04 1.16
CA ALA A 142 12.45 7.65 1.53
C ALA A 142 12.62 6.13 1.78
N ALA A 143 11.53 5.37 1.93
CA ALA A 143 11.55 3.94 2.21
C ALA A 143 10.55 3.20 1.32
N ALA A 144 10.99 2.09 0.71
CA ALA A 144 10.15 1.26 -0.14
C ALA A 144 9.47 0.09 0.60
N GLY A 145 9.75 -0.10 1.90
CA GLY A 145 9.21 -1.19 2.72
C GLY A 145 10.27 -1.78 3.65
N TYR A 146 9.92 -2.82 4.38
CA TYR A 146 10.85 -3.59 5.22
C TYR A 146 11.67 -4.58 4.37
N ASP A 147 12.96 -4.69 4.64
CA ASP A 147 13.87 -5.67 4.01
C ASP A 147 14.77 -6.24 5.10
N HIS A 148 14.60 -7.54 5.39
CA HIS A 148 15.35 -8.28 6.39
C HIS A 148 16.88 -8.17 6.22
N PHE A 149 17.37 -7.86 5.02
CA PHE A 149 18.78 -7.86 4.68
C PHE A 149 19.28 -6.50 4.14
N ALA A 150 18.49 -5.43 4.26
CA ALA A 150 18.92 -4.11 3.84
C ALA A 150 20.19 -3.69 4.63
N ARG A 151 21.33 -3.59 3.93
CA ARG A 151 22.56 -3.05 4.51
C ARG A 151 22.33 -1.57 4.82
N ALA A 152 22.39 -1.21 6.10
CA ALA A 152 22.40 0.18 6.54
C ALA A 152 23.40 0.98 5.70
N ALA A 153 22.92 2.07 5.08
CA ALA A 153 23.74 2.92 4.22
C ALA A 153 24.97 3.38 5.00
N ARG A 154 26.16 2.91 4.59
CA ARG A 154 27.43 3.33 5.20
C ARG A 154 27.59 4.83 4.94
N ARG A 155 27.56 5.63 6.01
CA ARG A 155 27.99 7.04 5.95
C ARG A 155 29.43 7.05 5.44
N ARG A 156 29.64 7.48 4.20
CA ARG A 156 30.97 7.84 3.70
C ARG A 156 31.33 9.17 4.35
N THR A 157 31.99 9.10 5.50
CA THR A 157 32.76 10.23 6.03
C THR A 157 33.94 10.43 5.08
N LEU A 158 33.83 11.40 4.18
CA LEU A 158 34.98 11.94 3.48
C LEU A 158 35.77 12.76 4.51
N LEU A 159 36.82 12.17 5.07
CA LEU A 159 37.89 12.94 5.67
C LEU A 159 38.71 13.54 4.53
N ARG A 160 38.94 14.86 4.62
CA ARG A 160 39.72 15.68 3.70
C ARG A 160 41.19 15.27 3.72
#